data_AF-A0A842UT47-F1
#
_entry.id   AF-A0A842UT47-F1
#
_cell.length_a   1.000
_cell.length_b   1.000
_cell.length_c   1.000
_cell.angle_alpha   90.00
_cell.angle_beta   90.00
_cell.angle_gamma   90.00
#
_symmetry.space_group_name_H-M   'P 1'
#
loop_
_entity.id
_entity.type
_entity.pdbx_description
1 polymer ?
#
loop_
_entity_poly.entity_id
_entity_poly.type
_entity_poly.pdbx_seq_one_letter_code
_entity_poly.pdbx_strand_id
1 'polypeptide(L)'
;MKTLFMPAKAVGNVKLVKKESAKLPEKVGLCTTVQLVDQLKDVKKQLREAGKKVFIGKGKQPAAGQVLGCDQSAAEAVKDKVDAFMY
;
A
#
# COMPACT_ATOMS: atom_id res chain seq x y z
N MET A 1 11.51 -9.00 -30.00
CA MET A 1 10.19 -9.57 -29.62
C MET A 1 9.40 -8.45 -28.96
N LYS A 2 8.14 -8.19 -29.36
CA LYS A 2 7.29 -7.18 -28.71
C LYS A 2 6.44 -7.88 -27.65
N THR A 3 6.40 -7.35 -26.43
CA THR A 3 5.67 -7.95 -25.30
C THR A 3 4.77 -6.88 -24.66
N LEU A 4 3.52 -7.24 -24.39
CA LEU A 4 2.55 -6.41 -23.67
C LEU A 4 2.32 -6.99 -22.28
N PHE A 5 2.52 -6.19 -21.24
CA PHE A 5 2.22 -6.58 -19.86
C PHE A 5 0.84 -6.04 -19.47
N MET A 6 -0.07 -6.93 -19.10
CA MET A 6 -1.43 -6.58 -18.67
C MET A 6 -1.65 -7.05 -17.22
N PRO A 7 -1.54 -6.17 -16.22
CA PRO A 7 -1.75 -6.55 -14.82
C PRO A 7 -3.22 -6.90 -14.58
N ALA A 8 -3.48 -8.04 -13.94
CA ALA A 8 -4.81 -8.45 -13.52
C ALA A 8 -5.19 -7.75 -12.22
N LYS A 9 -6.09 -6.76 -12.30
CA LYS A 9 -6.55 -5.97 -11.16
C LYS A 9 -7.69 -6.68 -10.42
N ALA A 10 -7.71 -6.58 -9.10
CA ALA A 10 -8.84 -7.06 -8.31
C ALA A 10 -10.09 -6.20 -8.56
N VAL A 11 -11.25 -6.85 -8.72
CA VAL A 11 -12.52 -6.19 -9.06
C VAL A 11 -13.22 -5.59 -7.83
N GLY A 12 -12.98 -6.13 -6.64
CA GLY A 12 -13.60 -5.64 -5.39
C GLY A 12 -12.86 -4.44 -4.80
N ASN A 13 -13.55 -3.62 -3.98
CA ASN A 13 -12.94 -2.50 -3.27
C ASN A 13 -12.61 -2.89 -1.81
N VAL A 14 -11.43 -2.51 -1.32
CA VAL A 14 -11.05 -2.66 0.08
C VAL A 14 -11.76 -1.61 0.94
N LYS A 15 -12.61 -2.07 1.86
CA LYS A 15 -13.26 -1.24 2.88
C LYS A 15 -12.72 -1.62 4.25
N LEU A 16 -12.17 -0.65 4.96
CA LEU A 16 -11.66 -0.81 6.31
C LEU A 16 -12.75 -0.56 7.36
N VAL A 17 -12.69 -1.30 8.45
CA VAL A 17 -13.55 -1.10 9.62
C VAL A 17 -12.96 0.02 10.47
N LYS A 18 -13.67 1.16 10.59
CA LYS A 18 -13.19 2.36 11.30
C LYS A 18 -12.65 2.07 12.71
N LYS A 19 -13.33 1.19 13.46
CA LYS A 19 -12.94 0.80 14.83
C LYS A 19 -11.58 0.11 14.88
N GLU A 20 -11.27 -0.72 13.88
CA GLU A 20 -9.98 -1.42 13.80
C GLU A 20 -8.89 -0.48 13.27
N SER A 21 -9.21 0.37 12.28
CA SER A 21 -8.29 1.38 11.78
C SER A 21 -7.80 2.33 12.88
N ALA A 22 -8.63 2.64 13.87
CA ALA A 22 -8.27 3.49 15.00
C ALA A 22 -7.18 2.86 15.90
N LYS A 23 -7.11 1.52 15.98
CA LYS A 23 -6.14 0.79 16.82
C LYS A 23 -4.75 0.71 16.21
N LEU A 24 -4.59 1.03 14.93
CA LEU A 24 -3.30 1.01 14.25
C LEU A 24 -2.34 2.08 14.83
N PRO A 25 -1.02 1.92 14.68
CA PRO A 25 -0.05 2.97 15.02
C PRO A 25 -0.31 4.29 14.30
N GLU A 26 0.26 5.39 14.80
CA GLU A 26 0.04 6.73 14.22
C GLU A 26 0.57 6.83 12.79
N LYS A 27 1.78 6.30 12.54
CA LYS A 27 2.42 6.33 11.21
C LYS A 27 2.40 4.93 10.58
N VAL A 28 1.67 4.80 9.47
CA VAL A 28 1.47 3.53 8.78
C VAL A 28 2.07 3.58 7.38
N GLY A 29 2.92 2.61 7.05
CA GLY A 29 3.36 2.35 5.69
C GLY A 29 2.40 1.40 4.97
N LEU A 30 2.02 1.71 3.73
CA LEU A 30 1.23 0.78 2.91
C LEU A 30 2.12 0.11 1.87
N CYS A 31 1.98 -1.21 1.76
CA CYS A 31 2.51 -2.01 0.66
C CYS A 31 1.43 -2.99 0.19
N THR A 32 1.54 -3.49 -1.04
CA THR A 32 0.59 -4.47 -1.59
C THR A 32 1.15 -5.13 -2.86
N THR A 33 0.38 -6.01 -3.50
CA THR A 33 0.72 -6.62 -4.79
C THR A 33 0.09 -5.87 -5.96
N VAL A 34 0.57 -6.15 -7.19
CA VAL A 34 0.11 -5.49 -8.43
C VAL A 34 -1.41 -5.53 -8.63
N GLN A 35 -2.11 -6.53 -8.08
CA GLN A 35 -3.57 -6.64 -8.20
C GLN A 35 -4.34 -5.56 -7.42
N LEU A 36 -3.73 -4.98 -6.38
CA LEU A 36 -4.39 -4.08 -5.42
C LEU A 36 -3.80 -2.66 -5.40
N VAL A 37 -2.77 -2.36 -6.19
CA VAL A 37 -2.05 -1.07 -6.17
C VAL A 37 -2.97 0.14 -6.39
N ASP A 38 -4.03 -0.01 -7.18
CA ASP A 38 -4.99 1.06 -7.45
C ASP A 38 -5.83 1.41 -6.20
N GLN A 39 -6.03 0.44 -5.31
CA GLN A 39 -6.84 0.58 -4.10
C GLN A 39 -6.09 1.30 -2.98
N LEU A 40 -4.76 1.37 -3.04
CA LEU A 40 -3.94 2.09 -2.06
C LEU A 40 -4.38 3.55 -1.88
N LYS A 41 -4.91 4.18 -2.94
CA LYS A 41 -5.45 5.55 -2.85
C LYS A 41 -6.65 5.64 -1.91
N ASP A 42 -7.58 4.70 -2.03
CA ASP A 42 -8.79 4.68 -1.22
C ASP A 42 -8.47 4.24 0.22
N VAL A 43 -7.66 3.20 0.39
CA VAL A 43 -7.17 2.74 1.70
C VAL A 43 -6.45 3.88 2.45
N LYS A 44 -5.58 4.62 1.75
CA LYS A 44 -4.91 5.80 2.31
C LYS A 44 -5.89 6.88 2.77
N LYS A 45 -6.97 7.11 2.01
CA LYS A 45 -8.02 8.06 2.39
C LYS A 45 -8.74 7.58 3.66
N GLN A 46 -9.20 6.34 3.69
CA GLN A 46 -9.90 5.76 4.85
C GLN A 46 -9.04 5.79 6.13
N LEU A 47 -7.73 5.51 6.03
CA LEU A 47 -6.81 5.60 7.17
C LEU A 47 -6.55 7.04 7.63
N ARG A 48 -6.45 7.99 6.70
CA ARG A 48 -6.32 9.42 7.06
C ARG A 48 -7.56 9.95 7.76
N GLU A 49 -8.75 9.55 7.32
CA GLU A 49 -10.02 9.86 7.99
C GLU A 49 -10.08 9.25 9.41
N ALA A 50 -9.37 8.14 9.64
CA ALA A 50 -9.18 7.55 10.97
C ALA A 50 -8.01 8.16 11.77
N GLY A 51 -7.45 9.29 11.33
CA GLY A 51 -6.41 10.03 12.05
C GLY A 51 -4.98 9.53 11.85
N LYS A 52 -4.72 8.67 10.84
CA LYS A 52 -3.39 8.08 10.61
C LYS A 52 -2.55 8.89 9.62
N LYS A 53 -1.24 8.94 9.86
CA LYS A 53 -0.23 9.43 8.91
C LYS A 53 0.20 8.29 8.01
N VAL A 54 -0.19 8.34 6.74
CA VAL A 54 -0.02 7.22 5.80
C VAL A 54 1.08 7.51 4.79
N PHE A 55 2.02 6.58 4.67
CA PHE A 55 3.18 6.63 3.79
C PHE A 55 3.11 5.52 2.74
N ILE A 56 3.49 5.83 1.50
CA ILE A 56 3.59 4.87 0.41
C ILE A 56 4.93 5.15 -0.27
N GLY A 57 5.87 4.21 -0.17
CA GLY A 57 7.17 4.35 -0.81
C GLY A 57 7.14 3.91 -2.26
N LYS A 58 8.15 4.36 -3.02
CA LYS A 58 8.35 3.98 -4.41
C LYS A 58 9.65 3.20 -4.51
N GLY A 59 9.53 1.92 -4.84
CA GLY A 59 10.67 1.03 -5.06
C GLY A 59 10.96 0.83 -6.55
N LYS A 60 11.60 -0.30 -6.86
CA LYS A 60 11.94 -0.71 -8.24
C LYS A 60 10.70 -1.13 -9.05
N GLN A 61 9.63 -1.53 -8.37
CA GLN A 61 8.38 -1.96 -9.01
C GLN A 61 7.66 -0.80 -9.73
N PRO A 62 6.88 -1.06 -10.80
CA PRO A 62 6.18 -0.02 -11.56
C PRO A 62 5.20 0.84 -10.75
N ALA A 63 4.52 0.27 -9.76
CA ALA A 63 3.59 1.01 -8.90
C ALA A 63 4.21 1.34 -7.52
N ALA A 64 3.82 2.49 -6.95
CA ALA A 64 4.18 2.83 -5.58
C ALA A 64 3.47 1.89 -4.59
N GLY A 65 4.14 1.51 -3.52
CA GLY A 65 3.67 0.51 -2.55
C GLY A 65 3.68 -0.92 -3.07
N GLN A 66 4.00 -1.17 -4.35
CA GLN A 66 4.08 -2.53 -4.87
C GLN A 66 5.33 -3.24 -4.35
N VAL A 67 5.13 -4.43 -3.80
CA VAL A 67 6.19 -5.35 -3.38
C VAL A 67 6.06 -6.69 -4.11
N LEU A 68 7.15 -7.43 -4.17
CA LEU A 68 7.23 -8.81 -4.62
C LEU A 68 7.88 -9.66 -3.53
N GLY A 69 7.76 -10.99 -3.63
CA GLY A 69 8.45 -11.90 -2.70
C GLY A 69 9.99 -11.74 -2.69
N CYS A 70 10.56 -11.22 -3.78
CA CYS A 70 12.00 -10.94 -3.91
C CYS A 70 12.38 -9.45 -3.83
N ASP A 71 11.40 -8.54 -3.72
CA ASP A 71 11.65 -7.10 -3.74
C ASP A 71 10.64 -6.33 -2.88
N GLN A 72 11.07 -5.93 -1.68
CA GLN A 72 10.32 -5.05 -0.77
C GLN A 72 10.82 -3.59 -0.77
N SER A 73 11.58 -3.15 -1.78
CA SER A 73 12.20 -1.82 -1.82
C SER A 73 11.20 -0.66 -1.65
N ALA A 74 9.94 -0.83 -2.08
CA ALA A 74 8.90 0.16 -1.86
C ALA A 74 8.56 0.36 -0.37
N ALA A 75 8.59 -0.70 0.44
CA ALA A 75 8.41 -0.60 1.89
C ALA A 75 9.67 -0.01 2.55
N GLU A 76 10.85 -0.51 2.17
CA GLU A 76 12.14 -0.04 2.71
C GLU A 76 12.34 1.48 2.52
N ALA A 77 11.87 2.05 1.41
CA ALA A 77 11.98 3.48 1.11
C ALA A 77 11.29 4.41 2.14
N VAL A 78 10.38 3.88 2.96
CA VAL A 78 9.67 4.64 4.00
C VAL A 78 9.81 4.04 5.40
N LYS A 79 10.65 3.02 5.59
CA LYS A 79 10.77 2.27 6.84
C LYS A 79 11.07 3.16 8.05
N ASP A 80 11.92 4.17 7.88
CA ASP A 80 12.34 5.07 8.97
C ASP A 80 11.29 6.14 9.31
N LYS A 81 10.16 6.17 8.58
CA LYS A 81 9.07 7.14 8.76
C LYS A 81 7.80 6.52 9.35
N VAL A 82 7.77 5.20 9.53
CA VAL A 82 6.56 4.45 9.90
C VAL A 82 6.79 3.62 11.14
N ASP A 83 5.73 3.42 11.91
CA ASP A 83 5.75 2.59 13.12
C ASP A 83 5.37 1.14 12.79
N ALA A 84 4.59 0.93 11.71
CA ALA A 84 4.22 -0.38 11.19
C ALA A 84 3.88 -0.33 9.69
N PHE A 85 3.88 -1.50 9.06
CA PHE A 85 3.38 -1.70 7.70
C PHE A 85 2.04 -2.43 7.69
N MET A 86 1.13 -1.99 6.82
CA MET A 86 -0.12 -2.69 6.50
C MET A 86 -0.01 -3.18 5.04
N TYR A 87 -0.08 -4.49 4.87
CA TYR A 87 0.05 -5.20 3.58
C TYR A 87 -1.32 -5.71 3.10
#